data_AF-A0A061NV18-F1
#
_entry.id   AF-A0A061NV18-F1
#
_cell.length_a   1.000
_cell.length_b   1.000
_cell.length_c   1.000
_cell.angle_alpha   90.00
_cell.angle_beta   90.00
_cell.angle_gamma   90.00
#
_symmetry.space_group_name_H-M   'P 1'
#
loop_
_entity.id
_entity.type
_entity.pdbx_description
1 polymer ?
#
loop_
_entity_poly.entity_id
_entity_poly.type
_entity_poly.pdbx_seq_one_letter_code
_entity_poly.pdbx_strand_id
1 'polypeptide(L)'
;MDSLFAIPDNFLVQVSVIAFLLFIVIISAVTGIHKGIQWLSKINIIIVFILAAVIMLFGAGAFIIDTFISSFGFYINNFVTLHTYRGDNDWLGFWMLFFFAWFIGFAPMMTMLIARISRGRTIREIIMQLL
;
A
#
# COMPACT_ATOMS: atom_id res chain seq x y z
N MET A 1 8.51 16.05 -9.69
CA MET A 1 9.21 17.33 -9.41
C MET A 1 9.03 18.34 -10.53
N ASP A 2 8.82 17.89 -11.77
CA ASP A 2 8.53 18.77 -12.91
C ASP A 2 7.29 19.66 -12.73
N SER A 3 6.17 19.13 -12.21
CA SER A 3 4.93 19.89 -12.10
C SER A 3 4.86 20.92 -10.96
N LEU A 4 5.81 20.88 -10.01
CA LEU A 4 5.81 21.74 -8.81
C LEU A 4 7.10 22.56 -8.64
N PHE A 5 8.23 22.11 -9.19
CA PHE A 5 9.55 22.72 -8.97
C PHE A 5 10.38 22.93 -10.25
N ALA A 6 9.86 22.57 -11.44
CA ALA A 6 10.54 22.72 -12.73
C ALA A 6 11.96 22.12 -12.80
N ILE A 7 12.24 21.08 -11.99
CA ILE A 7 13.51 20.34 -12.01
C ILE A 7 13.34 19.16 -12.98
N PRO A 8 14.19 19.05 -14.03
CA PRO A 8 14.10 17.98 -15.01
C PRO A 8 14.15 16.60 -14.35
N ASP A 9 13.18 15.73 -14.67
CA ASP A 9 13.15 14.34 -14.18
C ASP A 9 14.18 13.47 -14.94
N ASN A 10 15.47 13.80 -14.79
CA ASN A 10 16.57 13.07 -15.40
C ASN A 10 17.13 12.00 -14.44
N PHE A 11 17.78 10.97 -15.01
CA PHE A 11 18.33 9.84 -14.26
C PHE A 11 19.24 10.27 -13.10
N LEU A 12 20.03 11.33 -13.28
CA LEU A 12 20.93 11.87 -12.25
C LEU A 12 20.18 12.49 -11.06
N VAL A 13 19.07 13.19 -11.31
CA VAL A 13 18.20 13.76 -10.26
C VAL A 13 17.53 12.64 -9.48
N GLN A 14 17.00 11.60 -10.14
CA GLN A 14 16.39 10.46 -9.45
C GLN A 14 17.39 9.72 -8.55
N VAL A 15 18.58 9.42 -9.07
CA VAL A 15 19.64 8.74 -8.30
C VAL A 15 20.10 9.59 -7.12
N SER A 16 20.28 10.90 -7.29
CA SER A 16 20.71 11.79 -6.20
C SER A 16 19.65 11.90 -5.10
N VAL A 17 18.36 11.98 -5.44
CA VAL A 17 17.25 11.97 -4.47
C VAL A 17 17.20 10.64 -3.71
N ILE A 18 17.31 9.51 -4.41
CA ILE A 18 17.34 8.18 -3.77
C ILE A 18 18.53 8.07 -2.80
N ALA A 19 19.73 8.48 -3.22
CA ALA A 19 20.91 8.47 -2.38
C ALA A 19 20.75 9.36 -1.14
N PHE A 20 20.17 10.55 -1.30
CA PHE A 20 19.89 11.46 -0.18
C PHE A 20 18.84 10.88 0.79
N LEU A 21 17.76 10.30 0.29
CA LEU A 21 16.75 9.64 1.12
C LEU A 21 17.34 8.44 1.86
N LEU A 22 18.15 7.61 1.20
CA LEU A 22 18.86 6.50 1.84
C LEU A 22 19.77 6.99 2.96
N PHE A 23 20.51 8.07 2.75
CA PHE A 23 21.35 8.69 3.77
C PHE A 23 20.55 9.12 5.01
N ILE A 24 19.40 9.78 4.80
CA ILE A 24 18.49 10.16 5.89
C ILE A 24 17.96 8.92 6.63
N VAL A 25 17.54 7.88 5.89
CA VAL A 25 17.00 6.65 6.48
C VAL A 25 18.05 5.95 7.33
N ILE A 26 19.31 5.89 6.87
CA ILE A 26 20.40 5.28 7.64
C ILE A 26 20.64 6.07 8.94
N ILE A 27 20.71 7.40 8.87
CA ILE A 27 20.88 8.24 10.07
C ILE A 27 19.69 8.06 11.03
N SER A 28 18.47 8.04 10.51
CA SER A 28 17.24 7.82 11.28
C SER A 28 17.21 6.45 11.97
N ALA A 29 17.70 5.41 11.30
CA ALA A 29 17.79 4.05 11.83
C ALA A 29 18.81 3.96 12.98
N VAL A 30 19.95 4.64 12.88
CA VAL A 30 21.02 4.62 13.89
C VAL A 30 20.68 5.50 15.11
N THR A 31 19.92 6.58 14.93
CA THR A 31 19.57 7.52 16.01
C THR A 31 18.40 7.08 16.90
N GLY A 32 17.87 5.86 16.71
CA GLY A 32 16.99 5.22 17.70
C GLY A 32 15.62 5.89 17.85
N ILE A 33 14.98 6.26 16.74
CA ILE A 33 13.68 6.98 16.71
C ILE A 33 12.49 6.01 16.94
N HIS A 34 12.54 5.16 17.98
CA HIS A 34 11.43 4.23 18.24
C HIS A 34 10.13 4.96 18.63
N LYS A 35 10.23 6.10 19.32
CA LYS A 35 9.07 6.94 19.68
C LYS A 35 8.56 7.82 18.52
N GLY A 36 9.45 8.31 17.66
CA GLY A 36 9.05 9.20 16.56
C GLY A 36 8.29 8.48 15.45
N ILE A 37 8.64 7.22 15.15
CA ILE A 37 7.91 6.41 14.15
C ILE A 37 6.45 6.20 14.57
N GLN A 38 6.19 5.95 15.86
CA GLN A 38 4.82 5.78 16.36
C GLN A 38 4.01 7.09 16.26
N TRP A 39 4.63 8.23 16.55
CA TRP A 39 3.96 9.54 16.45
C TRP A 39 3.67 9.92 14.99
N LEU A 40 4.63 9.72 14.10
CA LEU A 40 4.45 9.93 12.66
C LEU A 40 3.36 9.01 12.09
N SER A 41 3.32 7.74 12.50
CA SER A 41 2.27 6.81 12.08
C SER A 41 0.87 7.27 12.51
N LYS A 42 0.71 7.78 13.75
CA LYS A 42 -0.57 8.33 14.23
C LYS A 42 -1.03 9.55 13.41
N ILE A 43 -0.12 10.49 13.15
CA ILE A 43 -0.43 11.67 12.33
C ILE A 43 -0.77 11.27 10.91
N ASN A 44 -0.03 10.34 10.33
CA ASN A 44 -0.30 9.85 8.98
C ASN A 44 -1.72 9.27 8.87
N ILE A 45 -2.15 8.46 9.85
CA ILE A 45 -3.51 7.92 9.89
C ILE A 45 -4.55 9.06 9.93
N ILE A 46 -4.35 10.08 10.76
CA ILE A 46 -5.27 11.24 10.83
C ILE A 46 -5.32 11.99 9.48
N ILE A 47 -4.17 12.23 8.86
CA ILE A 47 -4.08 12.90 7.55
C ILE A 47 -4.82 12.08 6.48
N VAL A 48 -4.65 10.76 6.46
CA VAL A 48 -5.36 9.87 5.52
C VAL A 48 -6.87 9.97 5.70
N PHE A 49 -7.38 9.97 6.95
CA PHE A 49 -8.81 10.12 7.20
C PHE A 49 -9.34 11.50 6.77
N ILE A 50 -8.60 12.58 7.04
CA ILE A 50 -8.97 13.93 6.59
C ILE A 50 -9.00 13.98 5.07
N LEU A 51 -7.98 13.44 4.40
CA LEU A 51 -7.90 13.41 2.96
C LEU A 51 -9.06 12.60 2.34
N ALA A 52 -9.37 11.43 2.91
CA ALA A 52 -10.51 10.63 2.48
C ALA A 52 -11.84 11.39 2.64
N ALA A 53 -12.04 12.08 3.77
CA ALA A 53 -13.23 12.90 4.00
C ALA A 53 -13.33 14.07 3.00
N VAL A 54 -12.22 14.74 2.70
CA VAL A 54 -12.17 15.81 1.70
C VAL A 54 -12.56 15.28 0.32
N ILE A 55 -11.99 14.14 -0.10
CA ILE A 55 -12.31 13.53 -1.40
C ILE A 55 -13.79 13.12 -1.45
N MET A 56 -14.36 12.60 -0.36
CA MET A 56 -15.77 12.21 -0.32
C MET A 56 -16.73 13.40 -0.34
N LEU A 57 -16.41 14.49 0.36
CA LEU A 57 -17.31 15.64 0.50
C LEU A 57 -17.19 16.64 -0.65
N PHE A 58 -15.96 16.90 -1.12
CA PHE A 58 -15.69 17.87 -2.19
C PHE A 58 -15.50 17.23 -3.56
N GLY A 59 -15.28 15.92 -3.62
CA GLY A 59 -15.29 15.14 -4.86
C GLY A 59 -16.65 14.50 -5.14
N ALA A 60 -16.68 13.57 -6.09
CA ALA A 60 -17.89 12.81 -6.42
C ALA A 60 -18.09 11.63 -5.46
N GLY A 61 -18.34 11.90 -4.17
CA GLY A 61 -18.47 10.88 -3.12
C GLY A 61 -19.49 9.78 -3.45
N ALA A 62 -20.65 10.16 -3.99
CA ALA A 62 -21.66 9.21 -4.44
C ALA A 62 -21.14 8.29 -5.56
N PHE A 63 -20.47 8.86 -6.56
CA PHE A 63 -19.85 8.09 -7.65
C PHE A 63 -18.78 7.10 -7.13
N ILE A 64 -17.98 7.50 -6.15
CA ILE A 64 -16.96 6.63 -5.53
C ILE A 64 -17.64 5.43 -4.85
N ILE A 65 -18.70 5.68 -4.09
CA ILE A 65 -19.45 4.63 -3.38
C ILE A 65 -20.13 3.69 -4.38
N ASP A 66 -20.82 4.24 -5.38
CA ASP A 66 -21.50 3.43 -6.41
C ASP A 66 -20.52 2.58 -7.21
N THR A 67 -19.38 3.17 -7.60
CA THR A 67 -18.32 2.46 -8.32
C THR A 67 -17.71 1.37 -7.45
N PHE A 68 -17.50 1.63 -6.15
CA PHE A 68 -17.00 0.63 -5.21
C PHE A 68 -17.96 -0.57 -5.09
N ILE A 69 -19.25 -0.32 -4.87
CA ILE A 69 -20.27 -1.38 -4.73
C ILE A 69 -20.39 -2.17 -6.04
N SER A 70 -20.45 -1.47 -7.18
CA SER A 70 -20.54 -2.10 -8.51
C SER A 70 -19.31 -2.96 -8.80
N SER A 71 -18.11 -2.43 -8.57
CA SER A 71 -16.85 -3.16 -8.78
C SER A 71 -16.72 -4.36 -7.84
N PHE A 72 -17.16 -4.22 -6.59
CA PHE A 72 -17.18 -5.33 -5.64
C PHE A 72 -18.16 -6.44 -6.05
N GLY A 73 -19.36 -6.07 -6.49
CA GLY A 73 -20.32 -7.02 -7.06
C GLY A 73 -19.77 -7.72 -8.31
N PHE A 74 -19.13 -6.96 -9.21
CA PHE A 74 -18.46 -7.53 -10.39
C PHE A 74 -17.34 -8.50 -10.00
N TYR A 75 -16.51 -8.14 -9.01
CA TYR A 75 -15.42 -8.97 -8.51
C TYR A 75 -15.92 -10.31 -7.96
N ILE A 76 -16.96 -10.31 -7.12
CA ILE A 76 -17.53 -11.54 -6.57
C ILE A 76 -18.09 -12.42 -7.69
N ASN A 77 -18.84 -11.85 -8.62
CA ASN A 77 -19.44 -12.59 -9.73
C ASN A 77 -18.39 -13.20 -10.67
N ASN A 78 -17.28 -12.51 -10.89
CA ASN A 78 -16.24 -12.91 -11.84
C ASN A 78 -14.96 -13.42 -11.16
N PHE A 79 -15.03 -13.78 -9.87
CA PHE A 79 -13.85 -14.16 -9.09
C PHE A 79 -13.06 -15.28 -9.78
N VAL A 80 -13.70 -16.41 -10.10
CA VAL A 80 -13.00 -17.55 -10.72
C VAL A 80 -12.42 -17.17 -12.08
N THR A 81 -13.18 -16.44 -12.90
CA THR A 81 -12.75 -16.03 -14.25
C THR A 81 -11.55 -15.09 -14.20
N LEU A 82 -11.55 -14.10 -13.31
CA LEU A 82 -10.44 -13.16 -13.15
C LEU A 82 -9.18 -13.86 -12.66
N HIS A 83 -9.32 -14.78 -11.69
CA HIS A 83 -8.18 -15.48 -11.10
C HIS A 83 -7.61 -16.59 -11.99
N THR A 84 -8.36 -17.05 -12.99
CA THR A 84 -7.93 -18.08 -13.96
C THR A 84 -7.63 -17.53 -15.34
N TYR A 85 -7.70 -16.21 -15.53
CA TYR A 85 -7.43 -15.57 -16.81
C TYR A 85 -6.00 -15.85 -17.29
N ARG A 86 -5.87 -16.29 -18.55
CA ARG A 86 -4.60 -16.62 -19.22
C ARG A 86 -4.48 -16.01 -20.64
N GLY A 87 -5.32 -15.04 -20.97
CA GLY A 87 -5.45 -14.52 -22.34
C GLY A 87 -4.34 -13.57 -22.79
N ASP A 88 -3.70 -12.86 -21.86
CA ASP A 88 -2.64 -11.88 -22.15
C ASP A 88 -1.47 -12.08 -21.19
N ASN A 89 -0.36 -12.63 -21.72
CA ASN A 89 0.83 -12.91 -20.93
C ASN A 89 1.57 -11.64 -20.47
N ASP A 90 1.53 -10.57 -21.26
CA ASP A 90 2.22 -9.32 -20.91
C ASP A 90 1.48 -8.62 -19.77
N TRP A 91 0.15 -8.50 -19.89
CA TRP A 91 -0.67 -7.95 -18.81
C TRP A 91 -0.59 -8.80 -17.53
N LEU A 92 -0.63 -10.13 -17.66
CA LEU A 92 -0.45 -11.03 -16.52
C LEU A 92 0.94 -10.89 -15.88
N GLY A 93 1.98 -10.69 -16.68
CA GLY A 93 3.34 -10.43 -16.21
C GLY A 93 3.43 -9.16 -15.37
N PHE A 94 2.98 -8.04 -15.92
CA PHE A 94 3.11 -6.73 -15.27
C PHE A 94 2.16 -6.51 -14.08
N TRP A 95 1.00 -7.17 -14.07
CA TRP A 95 0.03 -7.02 -13.00
C TRP A 95 0.01 -8.24 -12.10
N MET A 96 -0.58 -9.34 -12.56
CA MET A 96 -0.87 -10.48 -11.71
C MET A 96 0.40 -11.10 -11.11
N LEU A 97 1.36 -11.48 -11.95
CA LEU A 97 2.61 -12.12 -11.51
C LEU A 97 3.47 -11.16 -10.69
N PHE A 98 3.56 -9.89 -11.08
CA PHE A 98 4.26 -8.86 -10.31
C PHE A 98 3.70 -8.72 -8.89
N PHE A 99 2.39 -8.51 -8.74
CA PHE A 99 1.76 -8.36 -7.42
C PHE A 99 1.86 -9.65 -6.59
N PHE A 100 1.70 -10.83 -7.19
CA PHE A 100 1.91 -12.10 -6.48
C PHE A 100 3.34 -12.23 -5.95
N ALA A 101 4.35 -12.01 -6.80
CA ALA A 101 5.76 -12.07 -6.41
C ALA A 101 6.08 -11.02 -5.34
N TRP A 102 5.52 -9.82 -5.46
CA TRP A 102 5.64 -8.75 -4.48
C TRP A 102 5.07 -9.16 -3.12
N PHE A 103 3.82 -9.64 -3.05
CA PHE A 103 3.24 -10.09 -1.79
C PHE A 103 4.01 -11.24 -1.14
N ILE A 104 4.49 -12.21 -1.93
CA ILE A 104 5.35 -13.30 -1.42
C ILE A 104 6.66 -12.74 -0.85
N GLY A 105 7.28 -11.77 -1.53
CA GLY A 105 8.50 -11.11 -1.05
C GLY A 105 8.32 -10.39 0.30
N PHE A 106 7.16 -9.78 0.53
CA PHE A 106 6.84 -9.10 1.78
C PHE A 106 6.24 -10.01 2.87
N ALA A 107 5.81 -11.23 2.51
CA ALA A 107 5.14 -12.15 3.42
C ALA A 107 5.94 -12.48 4.70
N PRO A 108 7.27 -12.73 4.68
CA PRO A 108 8.02 -13.04 5.91
C PRO A 108 8.02 -11.87 6.91
N MET A 109 8.17 -10.65 6.42
CA MET A 109 8.17 -9.44 7.26
C MET A 109 6.80 -9.23 7.91
N MET A 110 5.72 -9.35 7.13
CA MET A 110 4.36 -9.19 7.63
C MET A 110 3.97 -10.30 8.60
N THR A 111 4.35 -11.55 8.32
CA THR A 111 4.07 -12.70 9.19
C THR A 111 4.71 -12.51 10.57
N MET A 112 5.96 -12.03 10.64
CA MET A 112 6.61 -11.73 11.92
C MET A 112 5.89 -10.63 12.71
N LEU A 113 5.42 -9.58 12.03
CA LEU A 113 4.65 -8.50 12.67
C LEU A 113 3.33 -9.04 13.24
N ILE A 114 2.56 -9.76 12.43
CA ILE A 114 1.26 -10.33 12.80
C ILE A 114 1.43 -11.30 13.98
N ALA A 115 2.44 -12.18 13.95
CA ALA A 115 2.71 -13.10 15.05
C ALA A 115 3.04 -12.38 16.37
N ARG A 116 3.71 -11.22 16.31
CA ARG A 116 4.03 -10.43 17.52
C ARG A 116 2.78 -9.79 18.13
N ILE A 117 1.87 -9.27 17.30
CA ILE A 117 0.65 -8.58 17.78
C ILE A 117 -0.52 -9.54 18.09
N SER A 118 -0.48 -10.78 17.58
CA SER A 118 -1.56 -11.77 17.72
C SER A 118 -1.40 -12.71 18.93
N ARG A 119 -0.53 -12.38 19.89
CA ARG A 119 -0.31 -13.21 21.09
C ARG A 119 -1.63 -13.41 21.85
N GLY A 120 -1.98 -14.67 22.10
CA GLY A 120 -3.19 -15.05 22.84
C GLY A 120 -4.49 -15.11 22.01
N ARG A 121 -4.43 -14.87 20.69
CA ARG A 121 -5.58 -15.05 19.78
C ARG A 121 -5.59 -16.47 19.21
N THR A 122 -6.78 -17.01 19.00
CA THR A 122 -6.97 -18.27 18.28
C THR A 122 -6.67 -18.09 16.79
N ILE A 123 -6.30 -19.17 16.11
CA ILE A 123 -6.05 -19.16 14.65
C ILE A 123 -7.27 -18.60 13.89
N ARG A 124 -8.49 -18.94 14.33
CA ARG A 124 -9.73 -18.45 13.72
C ARG A 124 -9.89 -16.93 13.85
N GLU A 125 -9.64 -16.38 15.04
CA GLU A 125 -9.71 -14.93 15.27
C GLU A 125 -8.67 -14.18 14.43
N ILE A 126 -7.47 -14.74 14.29
CA ILE A 126 -6.41 -14.15 13.45
C ILE A 126 -6.86 -14.13 11.98
N ILE A 127 -7.37 -15.25 11.46
CA ILE A 127 -7.81 -15.34 10.07
C ILE A 127 -8.98 -14.39 9.79
N MET A 128 -9.97 -14.30 10.69
CA MET A 128 -11.13 -13.42 10.53
C MET A 128 -10.81 -11.93 10.64
N GLN A 129 -9.70 -11.57 11.29
CA GLN A 129 -9.24 -10.18 11.36
C GLN A 129 -8.35 -9.78 10.18
N LEU A 130 -7.78 -10.77 9.49
CA LEU A 130 -6.95 -10.57 8.30
C LEU A 130 -7.77 -10.57 7.00
N LEU A 131 -8.85 -11.36 6.95
CA LEU A 131 -9.84 -11.37 5.87
C LEU A 131 -10.74 -10.14 5.94
#